data_AF-A0A3P8WCY5-F1
#
_entry.id   AF-A0A3P8WCY5-F1
#
_cell.length_a   1.000
_cell.length_b   1.000
_cell.length_c   1.000
_cell.angle_alpha   90.00
_cell.angle_beta   90.00
_cell.angle_gamma   90.00
#
_symmetry.space_group_name_H-M   'P 1'
#
loop_
_entity.id
_entity.type
_entity.pdbx_description
1 polymer ?
#
loop_
_entity_poly.entity_id
_entity_poly.type
_entity_poly.pdbx_seq_one_letter_code
_entity_poly.pdbx_strand_id
1 'polypeptide(L)'
;VNKHLVLKVVKLRREPVTEPTWSRQIEFTLAGIGSAVGLGNVWRFPYLCYRSGGGAFLVPYLLMLVVLGIPLLHMELIMGQFTRRGPVHALAYACPLLKGVGMATVAISFIMCTYYNVVITWALYYLFSSFQDPLPWQNCNNTWNTPNCTSHATNSSYTSTASQEFFKYKMLKPTSGVEEAGQIRWPLFLILLLSWILIYLCIFKGVKSTGKVREREKKGQTGIGTLLKAD
;
A
#
# COMPACT_ATOMS: atom_id res chain seq x y z
N VAL A 1 53.77 -8.15 19.37
CA VAL A 1 52.42 -7.77 18.87
C VAL A 1 51.80 -8.97 18.17
N ASN A 2 50.69 -9.47 18.73
CA ASN A 2 50.19 -10.82 18.46
C ASN A 2 49.53 -10.92 17.08
N LYS A 3 50.20 -11.55 16.10
CA LYS A 3 49.70 -11.70 14.71
C LYS A 3 48.30 -12.33 14.63
N HIS A 4 47.95 -13.17 15.61
CA HIS A 4 46.61 -13.76 15.74
C HIS A 4 45.50 -12.73 16.03
N LEU A 5 45.80 -11.65 16.75
CA LEU A 5 44.83 -10.61 17.06
C LEU A 5 44.59 -9.70 15.84
N VAL A 6 45.67 -9.37 15.10
CA VAL A 6 45.59 -8.61 13.85
C VAL A 6 44.83 -9.40 12.78
N LEU A 7 45.07 -10.71 12.67
CA LEU A 7 44.29 -11.58 11.77
C LEU A 7 42.81 -11.68 12.16
N LYS A 8 42.45 -11.71 13.44
CA LYS A 8 41.03 -11.67 13.88
C LYS A 8 40.38 -10.33 13.54
N VAL A 9 41.07 -9.20 13.72
CA VAL A 9 40.57 -7.86 13.38
C VAL A 9 40.44 -7.66 11.87
N VAL A 10 41.37 -8.20 11.07
CA VAL A 10 41.30 -8.17 9.60
C VAL A 10 40.23 -9.12 9.06
N LYS A 11 40.00 -10.28 9.69
CA LYS A 11 38.99 -11.28 9.29
C LYS A 11 37.56 -10.84 9.61
N LEU A 12 37.36 -9.92 10.56
CA LEU A 12 36.05 -9.31 10.85
C LEU A 12 35.64 -8.21 9.84
N ARG A 13 36.50 -7.82 8.90
CA ARG A 13 36.24 -6.71 7.95
C ARG A 13 35.82 -7.18 6.53
N ARG A 14 35.58 -8.47 6.30
CA ARG A 14 35.26 -8.97 4.94
C ARG A 14 34.42 -10.25 4.91
N GLU A 15 33.30 -10.27 5.61
CA GLU A 15 32.16 -11.05 5.08
C GLU A 15 31.62 -10.22 3.90
N PRO A 16 31.60 -10.74 2.65
CA PRO A 16 30.90 -10.05 1.58
C PRO A 16 29.43 -10.04 1.97
N VAL A 17 28.94 -8.88 2.42
CA VAL A 17 27.51 -8.67 2.63
C VAL A 17 26.87 -8.89 1.26
N THR A 18 26.33 -10.08 1.04
CA THR A 18 25.58 -10.44 -0.15
C THR A 18 24.20 -9.83 -0.02
N GLU A 19 24.15 -8.50 -0.04
CA GLU A 19 22.88 -7.78 -0.09
C GLU A 19 22.12 -8.27 -1.34
N PRO A 20 20.86 -8.65 -1.19
CA PRO A 20 20.07 -9.14 -2.32
C PRO A 20 19.93 -8.01 -3.36
N THR A 21 20.46 -8.25 -4.56
CA THR A 21 20.28 -7.36 -5.69
C THR A 21 19.03 -7.72 -6.49
N TRP A 22 18.45 -6.73 -7.15
CA TRP A 22 17.36 -6.96 -8.11
C TRP A 22 17.89 -7.72 -9.33
N SER A 23 17.09 -8.65 -9.85
CA SER A 23 17.50 -9.44 -11.02
C SER A 23 17.42 -8.63 -12.31
N ARG A 24 16.47 -7.68 -12.38
CA ARG A 24 16.28 -6.76 -13.51
C ARG A 24 15.92 -5.36 -13.03
N GLN A 25 16.39 -4.34 -13.76
CA GLN A 25 16.07 -2.93 -13.49
C GLN A 25 14.57 -2.63 -13.56
N ILE A 26 13.81 -3.37 -14.38
CA ILE A 26 12.35 -3.23 -14.48
C ILE A 26 11.67 -3.64 -13.16
N GLU A 27 12.19 -4.63 -12.44
CA GLU A 27 11.60 -5.05 -11.15
C GLU A 27 11.72 -3.93 -10.11
N PHE A 28 12.87 -3.26 -10.07
CA PHE A 28 13.08 -2.08 -9.25
C PHE A 28 12.16 -0.92 -9.65
N THR A 29 12.06 -0.63 -10.95
CA THR A 29 11.23 0.48 -11.46
C THR A 29 9.75 0.23 -11.18
N LEU A 30 9.27 -0.99 -11.40
CA LEU A 30 7.89 -1.37 -11.14
C LEU A 30 7.56 -1.33 -9.64
N ALA A 31 8.50 -1.75 -8.78
CA ALA A 31 8.35 -1.62 -7.34
C ALA A 31 8.24 -0.15 -6.91
N GLY A 32 9.06 0.74 -7.49
CA GLY A 32 9.00 2.18 -7.23
C GLY A 32 7.70 2.85 -7.72
N ILE A 33 7.23 2.48 -8.91
CA ILE A 33 5.92 2.96 -9.42
C ILE A 33 4.79 2.43 -8.53
N GLY A 34 4.85 1.16 -8.11
CA GLY A 34 3.87 0.56 -7.22
C GLY A 34 3.82 1.21 -5.84
N SER A 35 4.95 1.70 -5.32
CA SER A 35 4.96 2.48 -4.07
C SER A 35 4.49 3.92 -4.25
N ALA A 36 4.64 4.50 -5.44
CA ALA A 36 4.20 5.86 -5.76
C ALA A 36 2.70 5.95 -6.08
N VAL A 37 2.14 4.93 -6.73
CA VAL A 37 0.72 4.87 -7.10
C VAL A 37 -0.07 4.23 -5.96
N GLY A 38 -0.75 5.07 -5.17
CA GLY A 38 -1.60 4.62 -4.07
C GLY A 38 -3.07 4.99 -4.23
N LEU A 39 -3.90 4.50 -3.31
CA LEU A 39 -5.32 4.84 -3.21
C LEU A 39 -5.59 6.36 -3.10
N GLY A 40 -4.62 7.13 -2.61
CA GLY A 40 -4.67 8.59 -2.60
C GLY A 40 -4.88 9.20 -3.99
N ASN A 41 -4.32 8.59 -5.04
CA ASN A 41 -4.53 9.07 -6.42
C ASN A 41 -5.96 8.81 -6.92
N VAL A 42 -6.65 7.82 -6.35
CA VAL A 42 -8.01 7.42 -6.77
C VAL A 42 -9.09 8.33 -6.19
N TRP A 43 -8.99 8.70 -4.91
CA TRP A 43 -10.02 9.53 -4.26
C TRP A 43 -9.56 10.89 -3.78
N ARG A 44 -8.32 11.02 -3.28
CA ARG A 44 -7.88 12.26 -2.61
C ARG A 44 -7.50 13.30 -3.63
N PHE A 45 -6.78 12.90 -4.68
CA PHE A 45 -6.41 13.81 -5.75
C PHE A 45 -7.64 14.38 -6.48
N PRO A 46 -8.62 13.59 -6.95
CA PRO A 46 -9.81 14.14 -7.59
C PRO A 46 -10.63 15.02 -6.66
N TYR A 47 -10.80 14.60 -5.40
CA TYR A 47 -11.54 15.38 -4.40
C TYR A 47 -10.90 16.75 -4.15
N LEU A 48 -9.57 16.79 -3.96
CA LEU A 48 -8.86 18.03 -3.70
C LEU A 48 -8.80 18.94 -4.93
N CYS A 49 -8.62 18.35 -6.12
CA CYS A 49 -8.68 19.05 -7.40
C CYS A 49 -10.04 19.74 -7.56
N TYR A 50 -11.14 19.01 -7.39
CA TYR A 50 -12.49 19.55 -7.48
C TYR A 50 -12.73 20.69 -6.48
N ARG A 51 -12.36 20.49 -5.21
CA ARG A 51 -12.57 21.50 -4.15
C ARG A 51 -11.69 22.74 -4.28
N SER A 52 -10.52 22.62 -4.93
CA SER A 52 -9.50 23.69 -5.00
C SER A 52 -9.48 24.43 -6.33
N GLY A 53 -10.62 24.52 -7.02
CA GLY A 53 -10.73 25.23 -8.30
C GLY A 53 -10.61 24.35 -9.54
N GLY A 54 -10.83 23.04 -9.41
CA GLY A 54 -10.82 22.09 -10.53
C GLY A 54 -9.49 22.09 -11.26
N GLY A 55 -9.52 22.28 -12.59
CA GLY A 55 -8.33 22.29 -13.43
C GLY A 55 -7.26 23.30 -13.03
N ALA A 56 -7.61 24.43 -12.39
CA ALA A 56 -6.65 25.42 -11.93
C ALA A 56 -5.69 24.88 -10.86
N PHE A 57 -6.13 23.88 -10.07
CA PHE A 57 -5.28 23.21 -9.07
C PHE A 57 -4.06 22.50 -9.68
N LEU A 58 -4.11 22.13 -10.97
CA LEU A 58 -2.99 21.45 -11.62
C LEU A 58 -1.75 22.33 -11.75
N VAL A 59 -1.90 23.66 -11.90
CA VAL A 59 -0.76 24.57 -12.04
C VAL A 59 0.14 24.57 -10.80
N PRO A 60 -0.36 24.89 -9.59
CA PRO A 60 0.46 24.81 -8.38
C PRO A 60 0.88 23.38 -8.05
N TYR A 61 0.06 22.36 -8.37
CA TYR A 61 0.41 20.96 -8.17
C TYR A 61 1.64 20.55 -9.00
N LEU A 62 1.65 20.84 -10.30
CA LEU A 62 2.79 20.52 -11.19
C LEU A 62 4.03 21.34 -10.84
N LEU A 63 3.87 22.61 -10.45
CA LEU A 63 4.99 23.44 -9.99
C LEU A 63 5.63 22.85 -8.72
N MET A 64 4.84 22.52 -7.71
CA MET A 64 5.35 21.90 -6.48
C MET A 64 5.92 20.50 -6.73
N LEU A 65 5.37 19.75 -7.68
CA LEU A 65 5.93 18.46 -8.10
C LEU A 65 7.34 18.62 -8.67
N VAL A 66 7.57 19.60 -9.55
CA VAL A 66 8.89 19.82 -10.17
C VAL A 66 9.89 20.44 -9.19
N VAL A 67 9.45 21.39 -8.35
CA VAL A 67 10.34 22.12 -7.43
C VAL A 67 10.66 21.32 -6.16
N LEU A 68 9.69 20.57 -5.62
CA LEU A 68 9.86 19.82 -4.37
C LEU A 68 9.81 18.31 -4.58
N GLY A 69 8.83 17.80 -5.32
CA GLY A 69 8.60 16.36 -5.47
C GLY A 69 9.77 15.62 -6.14
N ILE A 70 10.16 16.04 -7.35
CA ILE A 70 11.23 15.38 -8.12
C ILE A 70 12.59 15.48 -7.41
N PRO A 71 13.02 16.65 -6.89
CA PRO A 71 14.31 16.74 -6.19
C PRO A 71 14.36 15.90 -4.91
N LEU A 72 13.28 15.85 -4.12
CA LEU A 72 13.22 15.03 -2.91
C LEU A 72 13.29 13.53 -3.24
N LEU A 73 12.54 13.07 -4.24
CA LEU A 73 12.59 11.67 -4.69
C LEU A 73 14.00 11.30 -5.18
N HIS A 74 14.62 12.19 -5.97
CA HIS A 74 15.97 11.95 -6.47
C HIS A 74 17.01 11.91 -5.34
N MET A 75 16.90 12.82 -4.36
CA MET A 75 17.76 12.83 -3.17
C MET A 75 17.64 11.52 -2.39
N GLU A 76 16.41 11.04 -2.17
CA GLU A 76 16.15 9.78 -1.46
C GLU A 76 16.74 8.58 -2.20
N LEU A 77 16.57 8.51 -3.52
CA LEU A 77 17.10 7.44 -4.35
C LEU A 77 18.64 7.43 -4.36
N ILE A 78 19.29 8.58 -4.53
CA ILE A 78 20.77 8.67 -4.48
C ILE A 78 21.28 8.28 -3.10
N MET A 79 20.68 8.79 -2.04
CA MET A 79 21.09 8.48 -0.67
C MET A 79 20.95 6.99 -0.36
N GLY A 80 19.86 6.36 -0.83
CA GLY A 80 19.65 4.92 -0.72
C GLY A 80 20.70 4.11 -1.49
N GLN A 81 21.02 4.52 -2.72
CA GLN A 81 22.04 3.85 -3.55
C GLN A 81 23.47 4.00 -2.99
N PHE A 82 23.81 5.18 -2.46
CA PHE A 82 25.12 5.47 -1.91
C PHE A 82 25.36 4.77 -0.57
N THR A 83 24.41 4.87 0.36
CA THR A 83 24.58 4.30 1.72
C THR A 83 24.30 2.79 1.77
N ARG A 84 23.47 2.26 0.86
CA ARG A 84 22.99 0.86 0.85
C ARG A 84 22.50 0.38 2.22
N ARG A 85 21.83 1.28 2.94
CA ARG A 85 21.34 1.05 4.31
C ARG A 85 19.89 1.49 4.41
N GLY A 86 19.18 0.97 5.41
CA GLY A 86 17.84 1.42 5.74
C GLY A 86 17.79 2.88 6.21
N PRO A 87 16.61 3.51 6.25
CA PRO A 87 16.44 4.95 6.45
C PRO A 87 17.07 5.48 7.76
N VAL A 88 16.97 4.72 8.86
CA VAL A 88 17.58 5.07 10.16
C VAL A 88 19.09 5.23 10.05
N HIS A 89 19.74 4.29 9.38
CA HIS A 89 21.20 4.26 9.26
C HIS A 89 21.71 5.16 8.12
N ALA A 90 20.91 5.35 7.07
CA ALA A 90 21.22 6.27 5.97
C ALA A 90 21.25 7.72 6.46
N LEU A 91 20.23 8.17 7.20
CA LEU A 91 20.20 9.53 7.75
C LEU A 91 21.24 9.73 8.85
N ALA A 92 21.47 8.72 9.70
CA ALA A 92 22.53 8.79 10.72
C ALA A 92 23.94 8.87 10.10
N TYR A 93 24.15 8.32 8.91
CA TYR A 93 25.41 8.44 8.16
C TYR A 93 25.63 9.85 7.61
N ALA A 94 24.57 10.53 7.17
CA ALA A 94 24.65 11.93 6.73
C ALA A 94 24.87 12.90 7.90
N CYS A 95 24.07 12.77 8.96
CA CYS A 95 24.26 13.52 10.19
C CYS A 95 23.70 12.73 11.38
N PRO A 96 24.46 12.52 12.47
CA PRO A 96 23.99 11.76 13.63
C PRO A 96 22.76 12.40 14.31
N LEU A 97 22.57 13.72 14.18
CA LEU A 97 21.39 14.44 14.67
C LEU A 97 20.09 13.99 13.95
N LEU A 98 20.19 13.61 12.68
CA LEU A 98 19.04 13.17 11.86
C LEU A 98 18.64 11.72 12.10
N LYS A 99 19.29 11.01 13.02
CA LYS A 99 18.91 9.63 13.41
C LYS A 99 17.46 9.55 13.88
N GLY A 100 16.96 10.60 14.56
CA GLY A 100 15.57 10.70 15.02
C GLY A 100 14.57 10.74 13.87
N VAL A 101 14.90 11.43 12.76
CA VAL A 101 14.06 11.48 11.55
C VAL A 101 13.92 10.08 10.95
N GLY A 102 15.02 9.33 10.87
CA GLY A 102 14.98 7.95 10.39
C GLY A 102 14.09 7.05 11.27
N MET A 103 14.14 7.17 12.60
CA MET A 103 13.24 6.44 13.50
C MET A 103 11.77 6.87 13.30
N ALA A 104 11.51 8.17 13.10
CA ALA A 104 10.18 8.69 12.82
C ALA A 104 9.60 8.09 11.52
N THR A 105 10.40 7.94 10.45
CA THR A 105 9.92 7.32 9.20
C THR A 105 9.45 5.88 9.40
N VAL A 106 10.11 5.10 10.27
CA VAL A 106 9.70 3.73 10.60
C VAL A 106 8.40 3.74 11.40
N ALA A 107 8.26 4.63 12.38
CA ALA A 107 7.04 4.78 13.17
C ALA A 107 5.84 5.20 12.30
N ILE A 108 6.02 6.17 11.40
CA ILE A 108 4.99 6.61 10.46
C ILE A 108 4.61 5.46 9.52
N SER A 109 5.59 4.69 9.03
CA SER A 109 5.33 3.52 8.18
C SER A 109 4.48 2.46 8.89
N PHE A 110 4.71 2.24 10.19
CA PHE A 110 3.90 1.31 10.99
C PHE A 110 2.44 1.78 11.12
N ILE A 111 2.22 3.05 11.47
CA ILE A 111 0.86 3.63 11.59
C ILE A 111 0.13 3.58 10.23
N MET A 112 0.83 3.97 9.16
CA MET A 112 0.26 3.94 7.80
C MET A 112 -0.06 2.51 7.35
N CYS A 113 0.76 1.52 7.68
CA CYS A 113 0.49 0.12 7.38
C CYS A 113 -0.84 -0.33 8.00
N THR A 114 -1.05 -0.06 9.30
CA THR A 114 -2.30 -0.41 9.98
C THR A 114 -3.50 0.31 9.36
N TYR A 115 -3.37 1.61 9.07
CA TYR A 115 -4.45 2.39 8.44
C TYR A 115 -4.83 1.87 7.05
N TYR A 116 -3.86 1.66 6.16
CA TYR A 116 -4.15 1.16 4.81
C TYR A 116 -4.67 -0.28 4.82
N ASN A 117 -4.25 -1.09 5.78
CA ASN A 117 -4.78 -2.45 5.92
C ASN A 117 -6.29 -2.45 6.25
N VAL A 118 -6.78 -1.48 7.03
CA VAL A 118 -8.22 -1.29 7.25
C VAL A 118 -8.94 -0.96 5.94
N VAL A 119 -8.37 -0.13 5.08
CA VAL A 119 -8.95 0.16 3.76
C VAL A 119 -9.00 -1.09 2.89
N ILE A 120 -7.92 -1.87 2.84
CA ILE A 120 -7.88 -3.14 2.09
C ILE A 120 -8.97 -4.09 2.61
N THR A 121 -9.18 -4.13 3.93
CA THR A 121 -10.26 -4.90 4.56
C THR A 121 -11.63 -4.49 4.04
N TRP A 122 -11.92 -3.20 3.92
CA TRP A 122 -13.19 -2.72 3.34
C TRP A 122 -13.33 -3.13 1.88
N ALA A 123 -12.26 -3.02 1.08
CA ALA A 123 -12.27 -3.44 -0.31
C ALA A 123 -12.52 -4.95 -0.46
N LEU A 124 -11.87 -5.78 0.35
CA LEU A 124 -12.09 -7.24 0.39
C LEU A 124 -13.51 -7.58 0.84
N TYR A 125 -14.07 -6.85 1.81
CA TYR A 125 -15.46 -7.02 2.23
C TYR A 125 -16.44 -6.76 1.08
N TYR A 126 -16.25 -5.66 0.35
CA TYR A 126 -17.03 -5.35 -0.85
C TYR A 126 -16.83 -6.39 -1.95
N LEU A 127 -15.59 -6.87 -2.16
CA LEU A 127 -15.29 -7.91 -3.14
C LEU A 127 -16.05 -9.20 -2.85
N PHE A 128 -15.99 -9.72 -1.62
CA PHE A 128 -16.72 -10.93 -1.24
C PHE A 128 -18.24 -10.74 -1.29
N SER A 129 -18.72 -9.54 -0.96
CA SER A 129 -20.14 -9.19 -1.03
C SER A 129 -20.65 -9.02 -2.47
N SER A 130 -19.76 -8.89 -3.45
CA SER A 130 -20.11 -8.76 -4.87
C SER A 130 -20.39 -10.11 -5.55
N PHE A 131 -20.09 -11.24 -4.90
CA PHE A 131 -20.40 -12.58 -5.44
C PHE A 131 -21.85 -13.03 -5.15
N GLN A 132 -22.75 -12.11 -4.84
CA GLN A 132 -24.15 -12.39 -4.53
C GLN A 132 -25.06 -11.60 -5.49
N ASP A 133 -26.07 -12.28 -6.03
CA ASP A 133 -27.12 -11.69 -6.87
C ASP A 133 -28.47 -11.78 -6.13
N PRO A 134 -29.16 -10.65 -5.85
CA PRO A 134 -28.81 -9.26 -6.17
C PRO A 134 -27.73 -8.67 -5.24
N LEU A 135 -27.04 -7.62 -5.69
CA LEU A 135 -26.02 -6.96 -4.86
C LEU A 135 -26.66 -6.34 -3.60
N PRO A 136 -26.01 -6.42 -2.43
CA PRO A 136 -26.62 -6.01 -1.17
C PRO A 136 -26.81 -4.49 -1.03
N TRP A 137 -26.14 -3.69 -1.87
CA TRP A 137 -26.32 -2.23 -1.96
C TRP A 137 -27.15 -1.77 -3.16
N GLN A 138 -27.80 -2.70 -3.88
CA GLN A 138 -28.62 -2.36 -5.05
C GLN A 138 -29.99 -1.82 -4.66
N ASN A 139 -30.61 -2.39 -3.61
CA ASN A 139 -32.00 -2.10 -3.24
C ASN A 139 -32.12 -1.71 -1.76
N CYS A 140 -33.17 -0.94 -1.46
CA CYS A 140 -33.53 -0.59 -0.09
C CYS A 140 -34.28 -1.69 0.70
N ASN A 141 -34.54 -2.86 0.10
CA ASN A 141 -35.24 -3.96 0.75
C ASN A 141 -34.31 -4.86 1.60
N ASN A 142 -33.68 -4.29 2.64
CA ASN A 142 -32.79 -5.03 3.55
C ASN A 142 -33.06 -4.68 5.01
N THR A 143 -32.72 -5.59 5.92
CA THR A 143 -32.96 -5.46 7.37
C THR A 143 -32.20 -4.32 8.05
N TRP A 144 -31.18 -3.76 7.40
CA TRP A 144 -30.35 -2.67 7.92
C TRP A 144 -30.72 -1.29 7.38
N ASN A 145 -31.64 -1.21 6.42
CA ASN A 145 -31.99 0.06 5.79
C ASN A 145 -32.99 0.84 6.65
N THR A 146 -32.79 2.15 6.72
CA THR A 146 -33.74 3.07 7.37
C THR A 146 -34.93 3.37 6.46
N PRO A 147 -36.06 3.89 6.99
CA PRO A 147 -37.21 4.30 6.17
C PRO A 147 -36.88 5.42 5.17
N ASN A 148 -35.76 6.12 5.34
CA ASN A 148 -35.31 7.19 4.45
C ASN A 148 -34.43 6.68 3.28
N CYS A 149 -34.30 5.36 3.12
CA CYS A 149 -33.52 4.76 2.05
C CYS A 149 -34.23 4.91 0.68
N THR A 150 -33.48 5.33 -0.33
CA THR A 150 -33.95 5.42 -1.72
C THR A 150 -33.03 4.65 -2.66
N SER A 151 -33.61 3.87 -3.59
CA SER A 151 -32.85 3.14 -4.62
C SER A 151 -32.39 4.04 -5.77
N HIS A 152 -32.93 5.26 -5.85
CA HIS A 152 -32.62 6.24 -6.90
C HIS A 152 -32.11 7.55 -6.28
N ALA A 153 -31.26 8.25 -7.02
CA ALA A 153 -30.83 9.59 -6.63
C ALA A 153 -32.04 10.53 -6.60
N THR A 154 -32.31 11.10 -5.43
CA THR A 154 -33.38 12.09 -5.23
C THR A 154 -32.75 13.41 -4.76
N ASN A 155 -33.37 14.54 -5.10
CA ASN A 155 -32.88 15.88 -4.73
C ASN A 155 -33.16 16.24 -3.25
N SER A 156 -33.57 15.26 -2.45
CA SER A 156 -33.94 15.46 -1.05
C SER A 156 -32.72 15.31 -0.14
N SER A 157 -32.50 16.29 0.73
CA SER A 157 -31.40 16.24 1.71
C SER A 157 -31.63 15.21 2.83
N TYR A 158 -32.84 14.67 2.96
CA TYR A 158 -33.24 13.75 4.04
C TYR A 158 -33.14 12.27 3.66
N THR A 159 -32.88 11.97 2.39
CA THR A 159 -32.86 10.62 1.84
C THR A 159 -31.42 10.15 1.61
N SER A 160 -31.14 8.90 1.98
CA SER A 160 -29.86 8.25 1.73
C SER A 160 -30.00 7.24 0.59
N THR A 161 -28.94 7.04 -0.17
CA THR A 161 -28.89 5.97 -1.19
C THR A 161 -28.66 4.60 -0.55
N ALA A 162 -29.13 3.53 -1.21
CA ALA A 162 -28.93 2.15 -0.73
C ALA A 162 -27.45 1.78 -0.47
N SER A 163 -26.52 2.34 -1.26
CA SER A 163 -25.08 2.15 -1.07
C SER A 163 -24.50 2.89 0.13
N GLN A 164 -24.98 4.11 0.41
CA GLN A 164 -24.63 4.83 1.63
C GLN A 164 -25.14 4.13 2.88
N GLU A 165 -26.39 3.65 2.85
CA GLU A 165 -26.99 2.89 3.96
C GLU A 165 -26.24 1.58 4.20
N PHE A 166 -25.84 0.86 3.15
CA PHE A 166 -25.02 -0.33 3.28
C PHE A 166 -23.68 -0.04 3.97
N PHE A 167 -22.95 1.00 3.55
CA PHE A 167 -21.68 1.37 4.18
C PHE A 167 -21.88 1.75 5.65
N LYS A 168 -22.88 2.59 5.95
CA LYS A 168 -23.10 3.15 7.28
C LYS A 168 -23.70 2.13 8.26
N TYR A 169 -24.77 1.43 7.88
CA TYR A 169 -25.57 0.60 8.79
C TYR A 169 -25.28 -0.90 8.69
N LYS A 170 -24.80 -1.41 7.55
CA LYS A 170 -24.43 -2.84 7.45
C LYS A 170 -22.99 -3.08 7.83
N MET A 171 -22.07 -2.33 7.21
CA MET A 171 -20.63 -2.57 7.33
C MET A 171 -20.02 -1.83 8.52
N LEU A 172 -20.04 -0.50 8.53
CA LEU A 172 -19.34 0.29 9.55
C LEU A 172 -20.04 0.22 10.91
N LYS A 173 -21.37 0.45 10.95
CA LYS A 173 -22.16 0.68 12.17
C LYS A 173 -21.43 1.61 13.16
N PRO A 174 -21.27 2.89 12.79
CA PRO A 174 -20.61 3.85 13.66
C PRO A 174 -21.40 4.01 14.97
N THR A 175 -20.69 4.19 16.07
CA THR A 175 -21.26 4.55 17.38
C THR A 175 -21.63 6.03 17.43
N SER A 176 -22.36 6.44 18.49
CA SER A 176 -22.79 7.83 18.74
C SER A 176 -21.61 8.79 18.92
N GLY A 177 -20.49 8.30 19.45
CA GLY A 177 -19.31 9.11 19.73
C GLY A 177 -18.03 8.28 19.76
N VAL A 178 -16.89 8.98 19.66
CA VAL A 178 -15.55 8.37 19.68
C VAL A 178 -15.18 7.74 21.03
N GLU A 179 -15.86 8.14 22.10
CA GLU A 179 -15.67 7.62 23.46
C GLU A 179 -16.32 6.24 23.65
N GLU A 180 -17.30 5.90 22.81
CA GLU A 180 -17.99 4.63 22.84
C GLU A 180 -17.37 3.67 21.82
N ALA A 181 -16.57 2.70 22.29
CA ALA A 181 -15.87 1.73 21.44
C ALA A 181 -16.80 0.69 20.77
N GLY A 182 -18.07 0.61 21.18
CA GLY A 182 -19.06 -0.30 20.59
C GLY A 182 -18.70 -1.78 20.72
N GLN A 183 -19.16 -2.59 19.76
CA GLN A 183 -18.90 -4.04 19.71
C GLN A 183 -18.03 -4.42 18.51
N ILE A 184 -17.19 -5.45 18.69
CA ILE A 184 -16.35 -5.98 17.61
C ILE A 184 -17.23 -6.66 16.55
N ARG A 185 -17.04 -6.26 15.30
CA ARG A 185 -17.77 -6.81 14.15
C ARG A 185 -16.99 -8.00 13.58
N TRP A 186 -17.39 -9.21 13.98
CA TRP A 186 -16.72 -10.45 13.57
C TRP A 186 -16.44 -10.59 12.07
N PRO A 187 -17.37 -10.26 11.14
CA PRO A 187 -17.07 -10.36 9.72
C PRO A 187 -15.92 -9.46 9.27
N LEU A 188 -15.86 -8.22 9.78
CA LEU A 188 -14.78 -7.29 9.48
C LEU A 188 -13.47 -7.75 10.13
N PHE A 189 -13.53 -8.26 11.36
CA PHE A 189 -12.36 -8.78 12.05
C PHE A 189 -11.74 -9.98 11.31
N LEU A 190 -12.55 -10.91 10.83
CA LEU A 190 -12.07 -12.07 10.06
C LEU A 190 -11.44 -11.65 8.72
N ILE A 191 -12.02 -10.69 8.03
CA ILE A 191 -11.45 -10.17 6.77
C ILE A 191 -10.19 -9.35 7.03
N LEU A 192 -10.11 -8.64 8.16
CA LEU A 192 -8.89 -7.96 8.58
C LEU A 192 -7.76 -8.95 8.83
N LEU A 193 -8.05 -10.06 9.52
CA LEU A 193 -7.10 -11.15 9.74
C LEU A 193 -6.66 -11.78 8.40
N LEU A 194 -7.60 -11.99 7.47
CA LEU A 194 -7.27 -12.46 6.11
C LEU A 194 -6.36 -11.46 5.37
N SER A 195 -6.62 -10.16 5.46
CA SER A 195 -5.80 -9.12 4.85
C SER A 195 -4.36 -9.14 5.39
N TRP A 196 -4.19 -9.27 6.71
CA TRP A 196 -2.86 -9.47 7.32
C TRP A 196 -2.16 -10.74 6.83
N ILE A 197 -2.88 -11.86 6.71
CA ILE A 197 -2.33 -13.10 6.16
C ILE A 197 -1.89 -12.90 4.71
N LEU A 198 -2.70 -12.26 3.87
CA LEU A 198 -2.36 -11.99 2.47
C LEU A 198 -1.10 -11.11 2.36
N ILE A 199 -1.03 -10.02 3.14
CA ILE A 199 0.14 -9.14 3.20
C ILE A 199 1.37 -9.94 3.66
N TYR A 200 1.22 -10.75 4.71
CA TYR A 200 2.30 -11.62 5.18
C TYR A 200 2.76 -12.57 4.08
N LEU A 201 1.87 -13.24 3.36
CA LEU A 201 2.22 -14.15 2.26
C LEU A 201 2.91 -13.43 1.10
N CYS A 202 2.53 -12.19 0.79
CA CYS A 202 3.18 -11.36 -0.22
C CYS A 202 4.61 -10.96 0.19
N ILE A 203 4.87 -10.76 1.49
CA ILE A 203 6.17 -10.33 2.02
C ILE A 203 7.06 -11.51 2.42
N PHE A 204 6.49 -12.65 2.83
CA PHE A 204 7.20 -13.77 3.47
C PHE A 204 8.35 -14.33 2.64
N LYS A 205 8.25 -14.29 1.31
CA LYS A 205 9.35 -14.73 0.42
C LYS A 205 10.28 -13.59 -0.03
N GLY A 206 10.04 -12.37 0.42
CA GLY A 206 10.82 -11.17 0.13
C GLY A 206 10.97 -10.85 -1.36
N VAL A 207 11.94 -9.99 -1.65
CA VAL A 207 12.33 -9.53 -2.99
C VAL A 207 12.72 -10.67 -3.95
N LYS A 208 13.10 -11.84 -3.41
CA LYS A 208 13.47 -13.04 -4.18
C LYS A 208 12.26 -13.78 -4.80
N SER A 209 11.03 -13.48 -4.38
CA SER A 209 9.81 -14.10 -4.93
C SER A 209 9.06 -13.23 -5.94
N THR A 210 9.18 -11.91 -5.85
CA THR A 210 8.53 -11.01 -6.81
C THR A 210 9.06 -11.20 -8.25
N GLY A 211 10.33 -11.58 -8.43
CA GLY A 211 10.87 -11.96 -9.75
C GLY A 211 10.55 -13.39 -10.19
N LYS A 212 10.44 -14.35 -9.24
CA LYS A 212 10.23 -15.78 -9.56
C LYS A 212 8.84 -16.11 -10.08
N VAL A 213 7.81 -15.35 -9.68
CA VAL A 213 6.43 -15.62 -10.14
C VAL A 213 6.29 -15.32 -11.64
N ARG A 214 7.01 -14.33 -12.18
CA ARG A 214 6.98 -14.01 -13.62
C ARG A 214 7.99 -14.80 -14.45
N GLU A 215 9.03 -15.35 -13.83
CA GLU A 215 9.98 -16.24 -14.51
C GLU A 215 9.37 -17.62 -14.82
N ARG A 216 8.39 -18.08 -14.03
CA ARG A 216 7.57 -19.25 -14.39
C ARG A 216 6.69 -19.01 -15.61
N GLU A 217 6.20 -17.78 -15.79
CA GLU A 217 5.42 -17.40 -16.98
C GLU A 217 6.28 -17.37 -18.25
N LYS A 218 7.52 -16.85 -18.17
CA LYS A 218 8.47 -16.89 -19.31
C LYS A 218 8.96 -18.30 -19.64
N LYS A 219 9.17 -19.19 -18.65
CA LYS A 219 9.51 -20.60 -18.91
C LYS A 219 8.34 -21.37 -19.52
N GLY A 220 7.10 -21.03 -19.18
CA GLY A 220 5.89 -21.57 -19.82
C GLY A 220 5.77 -21.16 -21.30
N GLN A 221 6.01 -19.90 -21.64
CA GLN A 221 5.94 -19.44 -23.04
C GLN A 221 7.12 -19.91 -23.90
N THR A 222 8.32 -20.04 -23.34
CA THR A 222 9.49 -20.54 -24.09
C THR A 222 9.40 -22.06 -24.31
N GLY A 223 8.80 -22.81 -23.37
CA GLY A 223 8.54 -24.25 -23.53
C GLY A 223 7.53 -24.56 -24.63
N ILE A 224 6.48 -23.74 -24.78
CA ILE A 224 5.47 -23.90 -25.84
C ILE A 224 6.02 -23.50 -27.21
N GLY A 225 6.85 -22.45 -27.29
CA GLY A 225 7.49 -22.02 -28.54
C GLY A 225 8.55 -22.99 -29.10
N THR A 226 9.09 -23.89 -28.27
CA THR A 226 10.07 -24.90 -28.70
C THR A 226 9.39 -26.20 -29.14
N LEU A 227 8.19 -26.49 -28.61
CA LEU A 227 7.37 -27.64 -29.02
C LEU A 227 6.68 -27.44 -30.38
N LEU A 228 6.31 -26.20 -30.74
CA LEU A 228 5.71 -25.88 -32.05
C LEU A 228 6.74 -25.74 -33.20
N LYS A 229 8.01 -26.07 -32.95
CA LYS A 229 9.08 -26.03 -33.96
C LYS A 229 9.72 -27.41 -34.19
N ALA A 230 9.18 -28.44 -33.56
CA ALA A 230 9.66 -29.81 -33.59
C ALA A 230 8.67 -30.80 -34.24
N ASP A 231 7.54 -30.30 -34.77
CA ASP A 231 6.63 -31.04 -35.66
C ASP A 231 6.59 -30.37 -37.05
#